data_AF-A0A9D5ULX6-F1
#
_entry.id   AF-A0A9D5ULX6-F1
#
_cell.length_a   1.000
_cell.length_b   1.000
_cell.length_c   1.000
_cell.angle_alpha   90.00
_cell.angle_beta   90.00
_cell.angle_gamma   90.00
#
_symmetry.space_group_name_H-M   'P 1'
#
loop_
_entity.id
_entity.type
_entity.pdbx_description
1 polymer ?
#
loop_
_entity_poly.entity_id
_entity_poly.type
_entity_poly.pdbx_seq_one_letter_code
_entity_poly.pdbx_strand_id
1 'polypeptide(L)'
;MKRSKLYFILMLSLGIGACNNEEASSKVTKEILELSTVSGRVGSEYLQNVKVCVDCNGNMQCDTDEHSTLSDEKSQFTIDDVPKHKIESCPLVAEVNDSTITPATGGAIPLPYTMIAPAGSKVINSLTSLIHFKMEEGKTYQESNDYLQDEILSDMAVDSNFMTLLETERPDSQDYKEAVHQKNMANMLA
;
A
#
# COMPACT_ATOMS: atom_id res chain seq x y z
N MET A 1 -18.06 38.41 31.50
CA MET A 1 -17.37 39.64 31.08
C MET A 1 -16.90 40.43 32.29
N LYS A 2 -15.60 40.41 32.59
CA LYS A 2 -14.91 41.43 33.39
C LYS A 2 -13.45 41.43 32.97
N ARG A 3 -13.05 42.50 32.27
CA ARG A 3 -11.68 42.76 31.83
C ARG A 3 -10.93 43.37 33.00
N SER A 4 -9.78 42.83 33.37
CA SER A 4 -8.81 43.53 34.22
C SER A 4 -7.52 43.73 33.44
N LYS A 5 -7.03 44.97 33.43
CA LYS A 5 -5.84 45.42 32.73
C LYS A 5 -4.62 45.31 33.67
N LEU A 6 -3.42 45.44 33.06
CA LEU A 6 -2.20 46.05 33.61
C LEU A 6 -1.34 45.11 34.49
N TYR A 7 -0.02 44.95 34.35
CA TYR A 7 1.05 45.84 33.86
C TYR A 7 2.22 45.07 33.21
N PHE A 8 2.90 45.77 32.29
CA PHE A 8 4.21 45.46 31.70
C PHE A 8 5.32 45.61 32.75
N ILE A 9 6.19 44.61 32.93
CA ILE A 9 7.48 44.80 33.63
C ILE A 9 8.60 44.32 32.70
N LEU A 10 9.34 45.31 32.20
CA LEU A 10 10.58 45.21 31.46
C LEU A 10 11.71 44.95 32.46
N MET A 11 12.33 43.76 32.43
CA MET A 11 13.58 43.49 33.15
C MET A 11 14.72 43.35 32.15
N LEU A 12 15.54 44.40 32.13
CA LEU A 12 16.79 44.54 31.40
C LEU A 12 17.91 43.86 32.22
N SER A 13 18.55 42.83 31.68
CA SER A 13 19.86 42.40 32.17
C SER A 13 20.83 42.23 31.01
N LEU A 14 21.86 43.09 31.04
CA LEU A 14 23.05 43.01 30.21
C LEU A 14 23.99 41.95 30.81
N GLY A 15 24.45 41.03 29.96
CA GLY A 15 25.57 40.14 30.23
C GLY A 15 26.30 39.84 28.91
N ILE A 16 27.51 40.37 28.79
CA ILE A 16 28.39 40.29 27.61
C ILE A 16 29.11 38.93 27.58
N GLY A 17 29.32 38.39 26.37
CA GLY A 17 30.59 37.73 26.04
C GLY A 17 30.54 36.24 25.69
N ALA A 18 30.30 35.94 24.42
CA ALA A 18 31.08 34.94 23.67
C ALA A 18 30.80 35.11 22.17
N CYS A 19 31.70 35.79 21.45
CA CYS A 19 31.84 35.57 20.02
C CYS A 19 32.46 34.18 19.87
N ASN A 20 31.67 33.16 19.52
CA ASN A 20 32.23 31.94 18.97
C ASN A 20 32.03 31.98 17.46
N ASN A 21 33.12 32.28 16.76
CA ASN A 21 33.22 32.24 15.32
C ASN A 21 33.48 30.78 14.95
N GLU A 22 32.43 29.96 14.94
CA GLU A 22 32.48 28.64 14.35
C GLU A 22 31.80 28.74 12.99
N GLU A 23 32.62 28.55 11.96
CA GLU A 23 32.21 28.36 10.58
C GLU A 23 30.94 27.51 10.56
N ALA A 24 29.92 28.00 9.86
CA ALA A 24 28.74 27.23 9.57
C ALA A 24 29.15 26.03 8.70
N SER A 25 29.67 24.98 9.35
CA SER A 25 29.70 23.64 8.80
C SER A 25 28.24 23.25 8.69
N SER A 26 27.66 23.58 7.52
CA SER A 26 26.41 23.04 7.05
C SER A 26 26.43 21.56 7.35
N LYS A 27 25.75 21.18 8.43
CA LYS A 27 25.51 19.79 8.76
C LYS A 27 24.49 19.37 7.73
N VAL A 28 24.99 18.99 6.55
CA VAL A 28 24.24 18.20 5.59
C VAL A 28 23.94 16.93 6.36
N THR A 29 22.79 16.90 7.01
CA THR A 29 22.19 15.67 7.50
C THR A 29 21.93 14.87 6.24
N LYS A 30 22.90 14.02 5.89
CA LYS A 30 22.71 12.99 4.88
C LYS A 30 21.61 12.10 5.45
N GLU A 31 20.35 12.34 5.06
CA GLU A 31 19.31 11.34 5.25
C GLU A 31 19.88 10.06 4.67
N ILE A 32 20.12 9.09 5.55
CA ILE A 32 20.49 7.76 5.12
C ILE A 32 19.22 7.22 4.48
N LEU A 33 19.21 7.15 3.16
CA LEU A 33 18.12 6.55 2.42
C LEU A 33 18.09 5.06 2.78
N GLU A 34 17.20 4.70 3.69
CA GLU A 34 16.96 3.30 4.03
C GLU A 34 16.16 2.67 2.90
N LEU A 35 16.80 1.74 2.19
CA LEU A 35 16.18 0.95 1.13
C LEU A 35 15.68 -0.38 1.69
N SER A 36 14.63 -0.90 1.10
CA SER A 36 14.02 -2.18 1.43
C SER A 36 13.35 -2.79 0.21
N THR A 37 12.98 -4.05 0.34
CA THR A 37 12.20 -4.78 -0.66
C THR A 37 10.73 -4.81 -0.26
N VAL A 38 9.83 -4.70 -1.24
CA VAL A 38 8.40 -5.00 -1.09
C VAL A 38 8.05 -6.19 -1.97
N SER A 39 7.38 -7.18 -1.38
CA SER A 39 6.97 -8.40 -2.08
C SER A 39 5.54 -8.75 -1.71
N GLY A 40 4.85 -9.35 -2.66
CA GLY A 40 3.44 -9.68 -2.49
C GLY A 40 2.90 -10.50 -3.64
N ARG A 41 1.57 -10.54 -3.75
CA ARG A 41 0.86 -11.24 -4.82
C ARG A 41 -0.24 -10.37 -5.42
N VAL A 42 -0.43 -10.47 -6.74
CA VAL A 42 -1.47 -9.74 -7.47
C VAL A 42 -2.62 -10.65 -7.91
N GLY A 43 -3.83 -10.10 -7.92
CA GLY A 43 -5.05 -10.75 -8.37
C GLY A 43 -5.63 -11.78 -7.41
N SER A 44 -6.82 -12.23 -7.78
CA SER A 44 -7.58 -13.32 -7.15
C SER A 44 -7.38 -14.66 -7.86
N GLU A 45 -6.55 -14.63 -8.88
CA GLU A 45 -6.16 -15.72 -9.77
C GLU A 45 -4.72 -15.52 -10.23
N TYR A 46 -4.18 -16.47 -10.98
CA TYR A 46 -2.82 -16.36 -11.49
C TYR A 46 -2.76 -15.40 -12.68
N LEU A 47 -1.96 -14.34 -12.53
CA LEU A 47 -1.75 -13.25 -13.47
C LEU A 47 -0.24 -13.02 -13.61
N GLN A 48 0.30 -13.43 -14.74
CA GLN A 48 1.71 -13.23 -15.10
C GLN A 48 1.87 -11.96 -15.92
N ASN A 49 3.02 -11.29 -15.79
CA ASN A 49 3.36 -10.05 -16.51
C ASN A 49 2.42 -8.87 -16.17
N VAL A 50 1.92 -8.81 -14.93
CA VAL A 50 1.25 -7.60 -14.43
C VAL A 50 2.33 -6.61 -13.99
N LYS A 51 2.24 -5.36 -14.44
CA LYS A 51 3.15 -4.32 -13.97
C LYS A 51 2.70 -3.86 -12.59
N VAL A 52 3.58 -3.94 -11.61
CA VAL A 52 3.32 -3.53 -10.23
C VAL A 52 4.29 -2.42 -9.84
N CYS A 53 3.79 -1.36 -9.21
CA CYS A 53 4.60 -0.21 -8.79
C CYS A 53 4.17 0.34 -7.42
N VAL A 54 5.06 1.12 -6.82
CA VAL A 54 4.78 1.94 -5.64
C VAL A 54 4.36 3.34 -6.10
N ASP A 55 3.05 3.61 -6.12
CA ASP A 55 2.47 4.87 -6.62
C ASP A 55 2.54 5.94 -5.53
N CYS A 56 3.47 6.88 -5.67
CA CYS A 56 3.65 7.95 -4.68
C CYS A 56 3.13 9.31 -5.18
N ASN A 57 2.72 9.41 -6.44
CA ASN A 57 2.17 10.63 -6.99
C ASN A 57 0.63 10.64 -7.01
N GLY A 58 0.01 9.50 -6.72
CA GLY A 58 -1.42 9.33 -6.52
C GLY A 58 -2.23 9.32 -7.82
N ASN A 59 -1.59 9.06 -8.96
CA ASN A 59 -2.26 9.06 -10.26
C ASN A 59 -2.81 7.67 -10.66
N MET A 60 -2.60 6.65 -9.82
CA MET A 60 -3.04 5.27 -10.01
C MET A 60 -2.48 4.64 -11.30
N GLN A 61 -1.28 5.03 -11.71
CA GLN A 61 -0.58 4.51 -12.88
C GLN A 61 0.88 4.22 -12.51
N CYS A 62 1.47 3.22 -13.16
CA CYS A 62 2.88 2.92 -12.96
C CYS A 62 3.74 3.79 -13.88
N ASP A 63 4.18 4.92 -13.35
CA ASP A 63 5.07 5.83 -14.07
C ASP A 63 6.51 5.32 -14.19
N THR A 64 7.28 5.95 -15.08
CA THR A 64 8.67 5.57 -15.34
C THR A 64 9.64 5.95 -14.22
N ASP A 65 9.28 6.90 -13.36
CA ASP A 65 10.07 7.35 -12.21
C ASP A 65 9.72 6.61 -10.91
N GLU A 66 8.79 5.65 -10.98
CA GLU A 66 8.36 4.83 -9.85
C GLU A 66 9.04 3.46 -9.85
N HIS A 67 9.25 2.93 -8.64
CA HIS A 67 9.85 1.60 -8.50
C HIS A 67 8.80 0.59 -8.92
N SER A 68 9.13 -0.24 -9.90
CA SER A 68 8.19 -1.18 -10.49
C SER A 68 8.84 -2.51 -10.87
N THR A 69 8.01 -3.53 -11.05
CA THR A 69 8.39 -4.88 -11.44
C THR A 69 7.26 -5.55 -12.23
N LEU A 70 7.50 -6.76 -12.71
CA LEU A 70 6.47 -7.62 -13.30
C LEU A 70 6.16 -8.80 -12.37
N SER A 71 4.90 -9.21 -12.31
CA SER A 71 4.50 -10.44 -11.62
C SER A 71 4.95 -11.69 -12.37
N ASP A 72 5.28 -12.75 -11.62
CA ASP A 72 5.62 -14.06 -12.14
C ASP A 72 4.39 -14.93 -12.48
N GLU A 73 4.61 -16.17 -12.90
CA GLU A 73 3.55 -17.14 -13.25
C GLU A 73 2.62 -17.51 -12.08
N LYS A 74 3.02 -17.21 -10.84
CA LYS A 74 2.24 -17.41 -9.60
C LYS A 74 1.67 -16.10 -9.06
N SER A 75 1.64 -15.05 -9.89
CA SER A 75 1.29 -13.68 -9.53
C SER A 75 2.18 -13.04 -8.46
N GLN A 76 3.35 -13.60 -8.15
CA GLN A 76 4.23 -13.03 -7.14
C GLN A 76 5.02 -11.88 -7.75
N PHE A 77 5.20 -10.82 -6.98
CA PHE A 77 6.03 -9.68 -7.38
C PHE A 77 7.05 -9.37 -6.28
N THR A 78 8.18 -8.78 -6.68
CA THR A 78 9.20 -8.27 -5.78
C THR A 78 9.79 -7.00 -6.39
N ILE A 79 9.72 -5.88 -5.65
CA ILE A 79 10.30 -4.60 -6.02
C ILE A 79 11.42 -4.32 -5.01
N ASP A 80 12.65 -4.30 -5.51
CA ASP A 80 13.84 -4.04 -4.70
C ASP A 80 14.17 -2.55 -4.63
N ASP A 81 15.07 -2.21 -3.71
CA ASP A 81 15.65 -0.87 -3.57
C ASP A 81 14.62 0.26 -3.41
N VAL A 82 13.47 -0.03 -2.79
CA VAL A 82 12.44 0.98 -2.51
C VAL A 82 12.77 1.70 -1.20
N PRO A 83 12.74 3.05 -1.16
CA PRO A 83 12.84 3.79 0.10
C PRO A 83 11.77 3.36 1.10
N LYS A 84 12.16 2.99 2.32
CA LYS A 84 11.23 2.47 3.34
C LYS A 84 10.02 3.35 3.60
N HIS A 85 10.23 4.66 3.69
CA HIS A 85 9.12 5.61 3.90
C HIS A 85 8.06 5.52 2.80
N LYS A 86 8.45 5.22 1.54
CA LYS A 86 7.50 5.03 0.43
C LYS A 86 6.70 3.74 0.58
N ILE A 87 7.32 2.65 1.04
CA ILE A 87 6.60 1.38 1.31
C ILE A 87 5.51 1.59 2.37
N GLU A 88 5.81 2.43 3.37
CA GLU A 88 4.92 2.72 4.50
C GLU A 88 3.81 3.74 4.18
N SER A 89 4.01 4.60 3.18
CA SER A 89 3.08 5.72 2.90
C SER A 89 2.39 5.68 1.54
N CYS A 90 2.95 4.98 0.56
CA CYS A 90 2.43 4.97 -0.81
C CYS A 90 1.69 3.66 -1.11
N PRO A 91 0.53 3.70 -1.79
CA PRO A 91 -0.15 2.51 -2.25
C PRO A 91 0.67 1.71 -3.27
N LEU A 92 0.29 0.45 -3.44
CA LEU A 92 0.76 -0.37 -4.55
C LEU A 92 -0.29 -0.36 -5.66
N VAL A 93 0.15 -0.18 -6.90
CA VAL A 93 -0.70 -0.22 -8.09
C VAL A 93 -0.29 -1.41 -8.96
N ALA A 94 -1.28 -2.09 -9.52
CA ALA A 94 -1.11 -3.18 -10.47
C ALA A 94 -1.87 -2.87 -11.76
N GLU A 95 -1.14 -2.76 -12.87
CA GLU A 95 -1.68 -2.54 -14.21
C GLU A 95 -1.76 -3.86 -14.97
N VAL A 96 -2.99 -4.32 -15.20
CA VAL A 96 -3.31 -5.48 -16.01
C VAL A 96 -3.60 -5.01 -17.43
N ASN A 97 -2.88 -5.56 -18.41
CA ASN A 97 -2.96 -5.13 -19.81
C ASN A 97 -2.98 -6.33 -20.78
N ASP A 98 -2.90 -6.04 -22.07
CA ASP A 98 -2.93 -7.05 -23.14
C ASP A 98 -1.71 -7.99 -23.15
N SER A 99 -0.66 -7.67 -22.40
CA SER A 99 0.53 -8.51 -22.23
C SER A 99 0.45 -9.40 -20.99
N THR A 100 -0.57 -9.20 -20.13
CA THR A 100 -0.85 -10.06 -18.98
C THR A 100 -1.39 -11.40 -19.43
N ILE A 101 -0.88 -12.48 -18.82
CA ILE A 101 -1.23 -13.87 -19.15
C ILE A 101 -1.95 -14.50 -17.96
N THR A 102 -3.08 -15.15 -18.21
CA THR A 102 -3.76 -16.01 -17.23
C THR A 102 -3.69 -17.48 -17.66
N PRO A 103 -3.37 -18.42 -16.75
CA PRO A 103 -3.39 -19.85 -17.05
C PRO A 103 -4.76 -20.37 -17.51
N ALA A 104 -5.86 -19.68 -17.17
CA ALA A 104 -7.21 -20.09 -17.53
C ALA A 104 -7.48 -19.97 -19.05
N THR A 105 -6.93 -18.95 -19.71
CA THR A 105 -7.13 -18.70 -21.15
C THR A 105 -5.88 -18.97 -21.98
N GLY A 106 -4.71 -19.04 -21.34
CA GLY A 106 -3.41 -19.13 -22.02
C GLY A 106 -3.11 -17.94 -22.94
N GLY A 107 -3.92 -16.88 -22.86
CA GLY A 107 -3.90 -15.74 -23.76
C GLY A 107 -4.04 -14.41 -23.02
N ALA A 108 -3.85 -13.33 -23.79
CA ALA A 108 -3.97 -11.95 -23.34
C ALA A 108 -5.32 -11.65 -22.66
N ILE A 109 -5.30 -10.78 -21.65
CA ILE A 109 -6.53 -10.27 -21.04
C ILE A 109 -7.20 -9.27 -21.99
N PRO A 110 -8.47 -9.48 -22.37
CA PRO A 110 -9.13 -8.69 -23.41
C PRO A 110 -9.53 -7.28 -22.97
N LEU A 111 -9.67 -7.05 -21.66
CA LEU A 111 -9.99 -5.76 -21.08
C LEU A 111 -8.93 -5.39 -20.03
N PRO A 112 -8.04 -4.44 -20.33
CA PRO A 112 -7.11 -3.90 -19.34
C PRO A 112 -7.84 -3.26 -18.16
N TYR A 113 -7.26 -3.37 -16.97
CA TYR A 113 -7.77 -2.74 -15.76
C TYR A 113 -6.62 -2.48 -14.78
N THR A 114 -6.88 -1.61 -13.80
CA THR A 114 -5.92 -1.27 -12.75
C THR A 114 -6.50 -1.63 -11.39
N MET A 115 -5.67 -2.22 -10.54
CA MET A 115 -5.98 -2.44 -9.12
C MET A 115 -5.01 -1.64 -8.26
N ILE A 116 -5.49 -1.23 -7.09
CA ILE A 116 -4.71 -0.52 -6.09
C ILE A 116 -4.84 -1.23 -4.74
N ALA A 117 -3.79 -1.20 -3.93
CA ALA A 117 -3.80 -1.67 -2.55
C ALA A 117 -3.22 -0.58 -1.63
N PRO A 118 -3.76 -0.41 -0.42
CA PRO A 118 -3.21 0.53 0.56
C PRO A 118 -1.73 0.28 0.85
N ALA A 119 -1.05 1.32 1.34
CA ALA A 119 0.33 1.21 1.80
C ALA A 119 0.46 0.09 2.86
N GLY A 120 1.53 -0.70 2.77
CA GLY A 120 1.77 -1.85 3.64
C GLY A 120 1.03 -3.15 3.27
N SER A 121 0.08 -3.13 2.33
CA SER A 121 -0.58 -4.36 1.85
C SER A 121 0.39 -5.26 1.08
N LYS A 122 0.24 -6.58 1.25
CA LYS A 122 1.02 -7.61 0.52
C LYS A 122 0.24 -8.28 -0.62
N VAL A 123 -1.00 -7.86 -0.80
CA VAL A 123 -1.91 -8.41 -1.81
C VAL A 123 -2.51 -7.23 -2.57
N ILE A 124 -2.57 -7.34 -3.89
CA ILE A 124 -3.23 -6.37 -4.76
C ILE A 124 -4.34 -7.07 -5.53
N ASN A 125 -5.58 -6.91 -5.10
CA ASN A 125 -6.78 -7.46 -5.72
C ASN A 125 -7.96 -6.48 -5.62
N SER A 126 -9.10 -6.84 -6.19
CA SER A 126 -10.31 -6.01 -6.18
C SER A 126 -10.81 -5.66 -4.77
N LEU A 127 -10.59 -6.54 -3.78
CA LEU A 127 -10.98 -6.27 -2.39
C LEU A 127 -10.07 -5.24 -1.73
N THR A 128 -8.75 -5.33 -1.92
CA THR A 128 -7.81 -4.30 -1.44
C THR A 128 -8.03 -2.96 -2.13
N SER A 129 -8.50 -2.97 -3.39
CA SER A 129 -8.91 -1.74 -4.08
C SER A 129 -10.16 -1.11 -3.46
N LEU A 130 -11.11 -1.92 -3.01
CA LEU A 130 -12.25 -1.42 -2.22
C LEU A 130 -11.80 -0.85 -0.86
N ILE A 131 -10.84 -1.49 -0.17
CA ILE A 131 -10.26 -0.93 1.07
C ILE A 131 -9.68 0.46 0.77
N HIS A 132 -8.85 0.57 -0.27
CA HIS A 132 -8.24 1.85 -0.64
C HIS A 132 -9.30 2.91 -0.99
N PHE A 133 -10.33 2.55 -1.77
CA PHE A 133 -11.44 3.46 -2.09
C PHE A 133 -12.17 3.95 -0.83
N LYS A 134 -12.40 3.07 0.14
CA LYS A 134 -12.99 3.43 1.44
C LYS A 134 -12.09 4.36 2.25
N MET A 135 -10.78 4.21 2.14
CA MET A 135 -9.83 5.13 2.77
C MET A 135 -9.87 6.52 2.13
N GLU A 136 -10.04 6.61 0.80
CA GLU A 136 -10.26 7.88 0.10
C GLU A 136 -11.58 8.56 0.52
N GLU A 137 -12.59 7.78 0.95
CA GLU A 137 -13.81 8.31 1.59
C GLU A 137 -13.58 8.80 3.04
N GLY A 138 -12.32 8.78 3.53
CA GLY A 138 -11.93 9.27 4.84
C GLY A 138 -11.99 8.23 5.96
N LYS A 139 -12.21 6.96 5.64
CA LYS A 139 -12.15 5.87 6.64
C LYS A 139 -10.70 5.48 6.91
N THR A 140 -10.45 4.97 8.11
CA THR A 140 -9.18 4.29 8.40
C THR A 140 -9.11 2.95 7.67
N TYR A 141 -7.90 2.39 7.57
CA TYR A 141 -7.70 1.02 7.09
C TYR A 141 -8.58 0.02 7.87
N GLN A 142 -8.56 0.11 9.20
CA GLN A 142 -9.32 -0.80 10.07
C GLN A 142 -10.83 -0.69 9.83
N GLU A 143 -11.39 0.52 9.81
CA GLU A 143 -12.82 0.72 9.53
C GLU A 143 -13.22 0.23 8.14
N SER A 144 -12.32 0.36 7.16
CA SER A 144 -12.54 -0.11 5.79
C SER A 144 -12.52 -1.64 5.72
N ASN A 145 -11.56 -2.27 6.39
CA ASN A 145 -11.47 -3.73 6.50
C ASN A 145 -12.70 -4.29 7.22
N ASP A 146 -13.06 -3.76 8.39
CA ASP A 146 -14.19 -4.24 9.19
C ASP A 146 -15.52 -4.09 8.44
N TYR A 147 -15.72 -2.96 7.74
CA TYR A 147 -16.89 -2.75 6.89
C TYR A 147 -16.98 -3.82 5.78
N LEU A 148 -15.87 -4.09 5.09
CA LEU A 148 -15.85 -5.05 4.00
C LEU A 148 -15.99 -6.50 4.51
N GLN A 149 -15.45 -6.84 5.68
CA GLN A 149 -15.65 -8.15 6.31
C GLN A 149 -17.13 -8.45 6.55
N ASP A 150 -17.88 -7.47 7.06
CA ASP A 150 -19.33 -7.57 7.26
C ASP A 150 -20.07 -7.69 5.92
N GLU A 151 -19.76 -6.81 4.96
CA GLU A 151 -20.40 -6.78 3.63
C GLU A 151 -20.20 -8.11 2.88
N ILE A 152 -18.98 -8.66 2.92
CA ILE A 152 -18.68 -9.91 2.22
C ILE A 152 -18.95 -11.15 3.07
N LEU A 153 -19.40 -11.03 4.33
CA LEU A 153 -19.65 -12.16 5.24
C LEU A 153 -18.39 -13.04 5.44
N SER A 154 -17.26 -12.43 5.80
CA SER A 154 -15.99 -13.14 6.02
C SER A 154 -15.34 -12.76 7.36
N ASP A 155 -14.89 -13.77 8.09
CA ASP A 155 -14.17 -13.59 9.36
C ASP A 155 -12.66 -13.33 9.16
N MET A 156 -12.13 -13.57 7.95
CA MET A 156 -10.76 -13.28 7.56
C MET A 156 -10.58 -11.81 7.18
N ALA A 157 -9.39 -11.25 7.45
CA ALA A 157 -9.04 -9.91 6.97
C ALA A 157 -9.11 -9.87 5.44
N VAL A 158 -9.59 -8.75 4.89
CA VAL A 158 -9.96 -8.63 3.46
C VAL A 158 -8.73 -8.53 2.55
N ASP A 159 -7.59 -8.14 3.10
CA ASP A 159 -6.27 -8.13 2.44
C ASP A 159 -5.49 -9.44 2.62
N SER A 160 -6.10 -10.47 3.21
CA SER A 160 -5.47 -11.78 3.39
C SER A 160 -5.04 -12.36 2.03
N ASN A 161 -3.87 -12.99 2.00
CA ASN A 161 -3.40 -13.71 0.82
C ASN A 161 -4.11 -15.06 0.70
N PHE A 162 -5.40 -15.04 0.36
CA PHE A 162 -6.23 -16.24 0.23
C PHE A 162 -5.67 -17.23 -0.79
N MET A 163 -4.94 -16.77 -1.82
CA MET A 163 -4.29 -17.66 -2.77
C MET A 163 -3.23 -18.56 -2.10
N THR A 164 -2.49 -18.03 -1.13
CA THR A 164 -1.55 -18.84 -0.33
C THR A 164 -2.31 -19.85 0.52
N LEU A 165 -3.41 -19.44 1.17
CA LEU A 165 -4.23 -20.35 1.97
C LEU A 165 -4.83 -21.49 1.13
N LEU A 166 -5.25 -21.22 -0.11
CA LEU A 166 -5.74 -22.25 -1.03
C LEU A 166 -4.65 -23.26 -1.44
N GLU A 167 -3.37 -22.86 -1.37
CA GLU A 167 -2.24 -23.74 -1.67
C GLU A 167 -1.76 -24.52 -0.45
N THR A 168 -1.87 -23.95 0.76
CA THR A 168 -1.27 -24.51 1.98
C THR A 168 -2.27 -25.21 2.89
N GLU A 169 -3.51 -24.75 2.93
CA GLU A 169 -4.51 -25.26 3.85
C GLU A 169 -5.25 -26.49 3.32
N ARG A 170 -5.72 -27.30 4.27
CA ARG A 170 -6.50 -28.49 3.91
C ARG A 170 -7.87 -28.07 3.37
N PRO A 171 -8.40 -28.71 2.29
CA PRO A 171 -9.69 -28.35 1.72
C PRO A 171 -10.90 -28.41 2.67
N ASP A 172 -10.80 -29.19 3.74
CA ASP A 172 -11.84 -29.34 4.76
C ASP A 172 -11.76 -28.32 5.91
N SER A 173 -10.65 -27.58 6.01
CA SER A 173 -10.41 -26.57 7.03
C SER A 173 -11.33 -25.36 6.88
N GLN A 174 -11.47 -24.58 7.96
CA GLN A 174 -12.23 -23.33 7.94
C GLN A 174 -11.50 -22.28 7.09
N ASP A 175 -10.20 -22.10 7.30
CA ASP A 175 -9.36 -21.15 6.58
C ASP A 175 -9.40 -21.36 5.06
N TYR A 176 -9.38 -22.62 4.59
CA TYR A 176 -9.54 -22.91 3.17
C TYR A 176 -10.91 -22.47 2.64
N LYS A 177 -12.00 -22.71 3.39
CA LYS A 177 -13.35 -22.31 2.98
C LYS A 177 -13.52 -20.80 2.94
N GLU A 178 -12.96 -20.09 3.92
CA GLU A 178 -12.94 -18.63 3.95
C GLU A 178 -12.09 -18.06 2.81
N ALA A 179 -10.95 -18.67 2.51
CA ALA A 179 -10.12 -18.32 1.36
C ALA A 179 -10.86 -18.53 0.02
N VAL A 180 -11.60 -19.64 -0.14
CA VAL A 180 -12.47 -19.86 -1.32
C VAL A 180 -13.53 -18.77 -1.41
N HIS A 181 -14.17 -18.45 -0.28
CA HIS A 181 -15.21 -17.44 -0.22
C HIS A 181 -14.70 -16.06 -0.62
N GLN A 182 -13.62 -15.57 0.01
CA GLN A 182 -13.01 -14.29 -0.34
C GLN A 182 -12.54 -14.24 -1.80
N LYS A 183 -11.97 -15.32 -2.33
CA LYS A 183 -11.61 -15.42 -3.75
C LYS A 183 -12.83 -15.22 -4.65
N ASN A 184 -13.94 -15.88 -4.34
CA ASN A 184 -15.17 -15.74 -5.11
C ASN A 184 -15.73 -14.30 -5.02
N MET A 185 -15.70 -13.70 -3.83
CA MET A 185 -16.13 -12.30 -3.63
C MET A 185 -15.26 -11.33 -4.43
N ALA A 186 -13.94 -11.50 -4.41
CA ALA A 186 -13.02 -10.67 -5.18
C ALA A 186 -13.23 -10.81 -6.70
N ASN A 187 -13.49 -12.03 -7.18
CA ASN A 187 -13.78 -12.30 -8.60
C ASN A 187 -15.12 -11.72 -9.08
N MET A 188 -16.08 -11.47 -8.18
CA MET A 188 -17.34 -10.81 -8.57
C MET A 188 -17.19 -9.31 -8.79
N LEU A 189 -16.07 -8.73 -8.36
CA LEU A 189 -15.78 -7.29 -8.46
C LEU A 189 -14.86 -6.95 -9.64
N ALA A 190 -14.23 -7.95 -10.25
CA ALA A 190 -13.34 -7.82 -11.42
C ALA A 190 -14.13 -8.03 -12.72
#